data_AF-A0AA51QWU0-F1
#
_entry.id   AF-A0AA51QWU0-F1
#
_cell.length_a   1.000
_cell.length_b   1.000
_cell.length_c   1.000
_cell.angle_alpha   90.00
_cell.angle_beta   90.00
_cell.angle_gamma   90.00
#
_symmetry.space_group_name_H-M   'P 1'
#
loop_
_entity.id
_entity.type
_entity.pdbx_description
1 polymer ?
#
loop_
_entity_poly.entity_id
_entity_poly.type
_entity_poly.pdbx_seq_one_letter_code
_entity_poly.pdbx_strand_id
1 'polypeptide(L)'
;MAASMALALFFWSFSLRTCKPRHKRENTDFILGVAMLTISSLHVYPVKSLRGIDLSDAVLTTQGLAFDRQWMLVDATGKFVTQRQIPLLASIGVRLTADCLVLERAGLLPLSIPLAPIPDSRCEVKVWRDTCVGCDEGDVAAHWLTQAVGQWQGSDLRLVRFAPEGVRPVDPAYMEGDSADTAFSDGYPFLIVSEASLAALNVQLLAHGAAAVPMARFRPNIVLSGMEAFGENACKMLTAADASYRFAIRKPCQRCKTTTVDQRTGLIANPKEPLRTLLAMNPYPHLTGAYFGQNATLTTGNGVVIKVGDRLDRQPS
;
A
#
# COMPACT_ATOMS: atom_id res chain seq x y z
N MET A 1 -96.12 16.48 -34.65
CA MET A 1 -97.15 16.32 -33.61
C MET A 1 -97.15 14.86 -33.16
N ALA A 2 -97.02 14.63 -31.84
CA ALA A 2 -97.30 13.41 -31.06
C ALA A 2 -96.66 12.07 -31.53
N ALA A 3 -95.72 11.46 -30.78
CA ALA A 3 -95.90 10.61 -29.58
C ALA A 3 -96.66 9.29 -29.91
N SER A 4 -96.29 8.07 -29.50
CA SER A 4 -95.24 7.48 -28.64
C SER A 4 -95.29 5.94 -28.80
N MET A 5 -94.23 5.23 -28.34
CA MET A 5 -94.14 3.79 -28.00
C MET A 5 -94.18 2.76 -29.15
N ALA A 6 -93.37 1.70 -29.21
CA ALA A 6 -92.35 1.10 -28.33
C ALA A 6 -91.47 0.17 -29.18
N LEU A 7 -90.23 -0.14 -28.76
CA LEU A 7 -89.71 -1.51 -28.89
C LEU A 7 -88.48 -1.75 -27.99
N ALA A 8 -88.35 -3.01 -27.61
CA ALA A 8 -87.66 -3.53 -26.44
C ALA A 8 -86.13 -3.64 -26.56
N LEU A 9 -85.54 -3.70 -25.37
CA LEU A 9 -84.14 -3.94 -25.02
C LEU A 9 -83.57 -5.24 -25.62
N PHE A 10 -82.36 -5.16 -26.16
CA PHE A 10 -81.39 -6.24 -26.10
C PHE A 10 -80.01 -5.67 -25.71
N PHE A 11 -79.54 -6.10 -24.55
CA PHE A 11 -78.24 -5.79 -23.96
C PHE A 11 -77.13 -6.49 -24.74
N TRP A 12 -76.11 -5.74 -25.19
CA TRP A 12 -74.76 -6.27 -25.44
C TRP A 12 -73.76 -5.35 -24.73
N SER A 13 -73.17 -5.88 -23.67
CA SER A 13 -72.15 -5.22 -22.84
C SER A 13 -70.78 -5.34 -23.53
N PHE A 14 -70.18 -4.20 -23.83
CA PHE A 14 -68.81 -4.08 -24.34
C PHE A 14 -67.85 -4.12 -23.14
N SER A 15 -67.09 -5.21 -23.01
CA SER A 15 -66.08 -5.37 -21.96
C SER A 15 -64.82 -4.55 -22.30
N LEU A 16 -64.68 -3.38 -21.66
CA LEU A 16 -63.43 -2.62 -21.60
C LEU A 16 -62.34 -3.42 -20.86
N ARG A 17 -61.35 -3.93 -21.60
CA ARG A 17 -60.11 -4.45 -21.00
C ARG A 17 -59.27 -3.27 -20.52
N THR A 18 -59.28 -3.01 -19.22
CA THR A 18 -58.38 -2.07 -18.58
C THR A 18 -56.97 -2.69 -18.49
N CYS A 19 -56.01 -2.02 -19.12
CA CYS A 19 -54.59 -2.36 -19.05
C CYS A 19 -54.09 -2.05 -17.62
N LYS A 20 -53.79 -3.09 -16.83
CA LYS A 20 -53.17 -2.92 -15.51
C LYS A 20 -51.77 -2.31 -15.67
N PRO A 21 -51.41 -1.25 -14.93
CA PRO A 21 -50.03 -0.78 -14.91
C PRO A 21 -49.14 -1.85 -14.27
N ARG A 22 -48.12 -2.29 -15.01
CA ARG A 22 -47.03 -3.10 -14.46
C ARG A 22 -46.36 -2.30 -13.36
N HIS A 23 -46.51 -2.74 -12.11
CA HIS A 23 -45.63 -2.35 -11.02
C HIS A 23 -44.18 -2.60 -11.46
N LYS A 24 -43.45 -1.53 -11.79
CA LYS A 24 -42.00 -1.55 -11.70
C LYS A 24 -41.71 -1.84 -10.23
N ARG A 25 -41.19 -3.04 -9.95
CA ARG A 25 -40.43 -3.27 -8.74
C ARG A 25 -39.21 -2.37 -8.85
N GLU A 26 -39.29 -1.20 -8.25
CA GLU A 26 -38.11 -0.47 -7.84
C GLU A 26 -37.37 -1.41 -6.89
N ASN A 27 -36.20 -1.88 -7.32
CA ASN A 27 -35.26 -2.55 -6.44
C ASN A 27 -34.82 -1.51 -5.40
N THR A 28 -35.55 -1.42 -4.30
CA THR A 28 -35.02 -0.96 -3.03
C THR A 28 -34.01 -1.99 -2.56
N ASP A 29 -32.79 -1.91 -3.09
CA ASP A 29 -31.61 -2.51 -2.48
C ASP A 29 -31.21 -1.67 -1.26
N PHE A 30 -32.06 -1.72 -0.23
CA PHE A 30 -31.67 -1.47 1.15
C PHE A 30 -31.40 -2.85 1.78
N ILE A 31 -30.33 -3.49 1.34
CA ILE A 31 -29.77 -4.68 1.98
C ILE A 31 -28.61 -4.17 2.83
N LEU A 32 -28.73 -4.34 4.15
CA LEU A 32 -27.68 -4.20 5.19
C LEU A 32 -26.36 -3.61 4.67
N GLY A 33 -26.12 -2.33 4.95
CA GLY A 33 -24.98 -1.55 4.45
C GLY A 33 -23.62 -2.17 4.82
N VAL A 34 -23.17 -3.15 4.04
CA VAL A 34 -21.78 -3.56 3.98
C VAL A 34 -21.08 -2.43 3.25
N ALA A 35 -20.27 -1.66 3.99
CA ALA A 35 -19.46 -0.61 3.40
C ALA A 35 -18.66 -1.21 2.23
N MET A 36 -18.69 -0.52 1.09
CA MET A 36 -18.01 -0.98 -0.11
C MET A 36 -16.50 -0.90 0.11
N LEU A 37 -15.80 -2.01 -0.14
CA LEU A 37 -14.36 -2.09 0.00
C LEU A 37 -13.68 -1.33 -1.16
N THR A 38 -12.86 -0.33 -0.81
CA THR A 38 -12.16 0.52 -1.80
C THR A 38 -10.74 0.83 -1.40
N ILE A 39 -9.89 1.15 -2.37
CA ILE A 39 -8.57 1.76 -2.13
C ILE A 39 -8.78 3.21 -1.68
N SER A 40 -8.42 3.55 -0.45
CA SER A 40 -8.58 4.91 0.07
C SER A 40 -7.32 5.76 -0.07
N SER A 41 -6.13 5.14 -0.06
CA SER A 41 -4.88 5.82 -0.40
C SER A 41 -3.84 4.87 -1.00
N LEU A 42 -2.96 5.44 -1.81
CA LEU A 42 -1.80 4.76 -2.39
C LEU A 42 -0.53 5.48 -1.97
N HIS A 43 0.53 4.72 -1.67
CA HIS A 43 1.82 5.26 -1.31
C HIS A 43 2.96 4.49 -1.96
N VAL A 44 3.94 5.23 -2.49
CA VAL A 44 5.20 4.67 -2.99
C VAL A 44 6.36 5.16 -2.13
N TYR A 45 7.38 4.32 -1.96
CA TYR A 45 8.60 4.66 -1.22
C TYR A 45 9.81 4.36 -2.10
N PRO A 46 10.16 5.26 -3.04
CA PRO A 46 11.13 4.95 -4.07
C PRO A 46 12.48 4.53 -3.50
N VAL A 47 12.94 5.24 -2.48
CA VAL A 47 14.14 4.89 -1.73
C VAL A 47 13.77 4.22 -0.42
N LYS A 48 14.33 3.02 -0.18
CA LYS A 48 14.17 2.27 1.06
C LYS A 48 14.53 3.17 2.24
N SER A 49 13.61 3.26 3.21
CA SER A 49 13.77 4.03 4.44
C SER A 49 13.73 5.56 4.31
N LEU A 50 13.49 6.13 3.13
CA LEU A 50 13.20 7.56 3.02
C LEU A 50 11.70 7.85 3.11
N ARG A 51 11.30 9.11 3.00
CA ARG A 51 9.90 9.54 3.02
C ARG A 51 9.12 8.91 1.85
N GLY A 52 7.85 8.60 2.10
CA GLY A 52 6.92 8.13 1.07
C GLY A 52 6.29 9.28 0.28
N ILE A 53 5.71 8.93 -0.86
CA ILE A 53 4.95 9.82 -1.72
C ILE A 53 3.52 9.30 -1.76
N ASP A 54 2.55 10.18 -1.49
CA ASP A 54 1.14 9.88 -1.66
C ASP A 54 0.79 9.97 -3.14
N LEU A 55 0.05 8.97 -3.64
CA LEU A 55 -0.32 8.84 -5.03
C LEU A 55 -1.84 8.83 -5.19
N SER A 56 -2.32 9.38 -6.30
CA SER A 56 -3.71 9.23 -6.76
C SER A 56 -3.89 7.96 -7.61
N ASP A 57 -2.82 7.54 -8.29
CA ASP A 57 -2.76 6.36 -9.14
C ASP A 57 -1.33 5.81 -9.21
N ALA A 58 -1.21 4.54 -9.61
CA ALA A 58 0.07 3.87 -9.74
C ALA A 58 -0.02 2.70 -10.71
N VAL A 59 1.06 2.45 -11.46
CA VAL A 59 1.22 1.24 -12.28
C VAL A 59 1.59 0.07 -11.36
N LEU A 60 0.88 -1.04 -11.49
CA LEU A 60 1.22 -2.30 -10.86
C LEU A 60 2.35 -3.02 -11.59
N THR A 61 3.30 -3.52 -10.82
CA THR A 61 4.36 -4.42 -11.31
C THR A 61 4.39 -5.68 -10.46
N THR A 62 5.03 -6.74 -10.95
CA THR A 62 5.29 -7.94 -10.14
C THR A 62 6.14 -7.66 -8.90
N GLN A 63 6.94 -6.58 -8.91
CA GLN A 63 7.83 -6.17 -7.82
C GLN A 63 7.23 -5.13 -6.86
N GLY A 64 6.00 -4.68 -7.08
CA GLY A 64 5.33 -3.64 -6.27
C GLY A 64 4.65 -2.59 -7.13
N LEU A 65 4.29 -1.45 -6.52
CA LEU A 65 3.96 -0.26 -7.31
C LEU A 65 5.21 0.18 -8.08
N ALA A 66 5.03 0.74 -9.28
CA ALA A 66 6.16 1.26 -10.06
C ALA A 66 7.02 2.22 -9.21
N PHE A 67 8.34 2.07 -9.33
CA PHE A 67 9.38 2.77 -8.55
C PHE A 67 9.49 2.39 -7.07
N ASP A 68 8.61 1.55 -6.52
CA ASP A 68 8.63 1.23 -5.09
C ASP A 68 9.90 0.46 -4.68
N ARG A 69 10.66 1.03 -3.73
CA ARG A 69 11.93 0.49 -3.19
C ARG A 69 12.91 0.08 -4.29
N GLN A 70 12.94 0.81 -5.40
CA GLN A 70 13.93 0.64 -6.47
C GLN A 70 15.30 1.22 -6.09
N TRP A 71 15.38 2.03 -5.03
CA TRP A 71 16.64 2.52 -4.50
C TRP A 71 16.84 2.17 -3.04
N MET A 72 18.09 2.14 -2.60
CA MET A 72 18.47 1.83 -1.23
C MET A 72 19.80 2.47 -0.88
N LEU A 73 19.97 2.86 0.39
CA LEU A 73 21.26 3.29 0.90
C LEU A 73 22.07 2.08 1.35
N VAL A 74 23.36 2.07 1.05
CA VAL A 74 24.32 1.05 1.51
C VAL A 74 25.52 1.68 2.19
N ASP A 75 26.14 0.92 3.08
CA ASP A 75 27.46 1.24 3.64
C ASP A 75 28.60 0.83 2.69
N ALA A 76 29.84 1.07 3.11
CA ALA A 76 31.05 0.74 2.34
C ALA A 76 31.21 -0.76 2.02
N THR A 77 30.43 -1.64 2.66
CA THR A 77 30.44 -3.10 2.41
C THR A 77 29.27 -3.55 1.53
N GLY A 78 28.45 -2.63 1.02
CA GLY A 78 27.26 -2.94 0.22
C GLY A 78 26.07 -3.40 1.06
N LYS A 79 26.11 -3.26 2.39
CA LYS A 79 25.00 -3.64 3.27
C LYS A 79 24.02 -2.48 3.42
N PHE A 80 22.73 -2.79 3.33
CA PHE A 80 21.67 -1.80 3.48
C PHE A 80 21.70 -1.03 4.81
N VAL A 81 21.53 0.29 4.73
CA VAL A 81 21.36 1.19 5.87
C VAL A 81 19.91 1.69 5.89
N THR A 82 19.26 1.64 7.06
CA THR A 82 17.82 1.94 7.18
C THR A 82 17.52 2.89 8.34
N GLN A 83 16.26 3.29 8.46
CA GLN A 83 15.73 4.02 9.62
C GLN A 83 15.96 3.30 10.95
N ARG A 84 16.25 1.98 10.93
CA ARG A 84 16.62 1.24 12.14
C ARG A 84 17.98 1.70 12.68
N GLN A 85 18.89 2.10 11.80
CA GLN A 85 20.21 2.61 12.14
C GLN A 85 20.20 4.13 12.23
N ILE A 86 19.61 4.80 11.23
CA ILE A 86 19.60 6.25 11.08
C ILE A 86 18.15 6.73 10.93
N PRO A 87 17.42 6.96 12.03
CA PRO A 87 16.03 7.44 11.99
C PRO A 87 15.84 8.71 11.15
N LEU A 88 16.87 9.57 11.09
CA LEU A 88 16.89 10.81 10.33
C LEU A 88 16.65 10.60 8.82
N LEU A 89 16.89 9.40 8.28
CA LEU A 89 16.56 9.07 6.88
C LEU A 89 15.09 9.36 6.54
N ALA A 90 14.18 9.19 7.50
CA ALA A 90 12.76 9.47 7.30
C ALA A 90 12.48 10.96 6.98
N SER A 91 13.43 11.83 7.29
CA SER A 91 13.30 13.27 7.13
C SER A 91 13.76 13.81 5.78
N ILE A 92 14.33 12.94 4.93
CA ILE A 92 14.65 13.25 3.54
C ILE A 92 13.36 13.19 2.72
N GLY A 93 12.98 14.31 2.13
CA GLY A 93 11.89 14.41 1.17
C GLY A 93 12.24 13.68 -0.12
N VAL A 94 11.24 13.07 -0.75
CA VAL A 94 11.38 12.32 -1.99
C VAL A 94 10.27 12.76 -2.93
N ARG A 95 10.61 12.99 -4.19
CA ARG A 95 9.66 13.30 -5.26
C ARG A 95 10.09 12.59 -6.54
N LEU A 96 9.12 12.17 -7.34
CA LEU A 96 9.35 11.67 -8.70
C LEU A 96 8.88 12.72 -9.70
N THR A 97 9.69 13.00 -10.72
CA THR A 97 9.29 13.71 -11.94
C THR A 97 9.15 12.71 -13.09
N ALA A 98 8.86 13.21 -14.29
CA ALA A 98 8.88 12.38 -15.50
C ALA A 98 10.25 11.75 -15.78
N ASP A 99 11.32 12.36 -15.29
CA ASP A 99 12.71 12.09 -15.70
C ASP A 99 13.67 11.88 -14.52
N CYS A 100 13.31 12.24 -13.29
CA CYS A 100 14.20 12.19 -12.13
C CYS A 100 13.52 11.66 -10.85
N LEU A 101 14.32 10.99 -10.02
CA LEU A 101 14.13 10.90 -8.58
C LEU A 101 14.77 12.12 -7.93
N VAL A 102 14.01 12.90 -7.16
CA VAL A 102 14.51 14.10 -6.48
C VAL A 102 14.51 13.89 -4.97
N LEU A 103 15.67 14.11 -4.34
CA LEU A 103 15.85 14.06 -2.89
C LEU A 103 16.01 15.47 -2.32
N GLU A 104 15.32 15.74 -1.22
CA GLU A 104 15.24 17.07 -0.61
C GLU A 104 15.50 17.02 0.89
N ARG A 105 16.28 17.97 1.38
CA ARG A 105 16.55 18.16 2.81
C ARG A 105 16.74 19.64 3.09
N ALA A 106 16.14 20.13 4.17
CA ALA A 106 16.28 21.54 4.55
C ALA A 106 17.76 21.90 4.72
N GLY A 107 18.18 22.99 4.08
CA GLY A 107 19.58 23.46 4.09
C GLY A 107 20.48 22.87 3.02
N LEU A 108 19.99 21.92 2.20
CA LEU A 108 20.73 21.38 1.05
C LEU A 108 20.04 21.74 -0.26
N LEU A 109 20.83 21.92 -1.32
CA LEU A 109 20.29 21.98 -2.68
C LEU A 109 19.65 20.62 -3.03
N PRO A 110 18.49 20.57 -3.70
CA PRO A 110 17.88 19.30 -4.11
C PRO A 110 18.82 18.47 -4.99
N LEU A 111 18.92 17.17 -4.72
CA LEU A 111 19.62 16.22 -5.57
C LEU A 111 18.64 15.63 -6.58
N SER A 112 18.95 15.73 -7.87
CA SER A 112 18.19 15.08 -8.94
C SER A 112 18.98 13.90 -9.51
N ILE A 113 18.37 12.73 -9.51
CA ILE A 113 18.93 11.47 -10.01
C ILE A 113 18.12 11.05 -11.24
N PRO A 114 18.72 11.00 -12.44
CA PRO A 114 18.00 10.62 -13.67
C PRO A 114 17.40 9.22 -13.59
N LEU A 115 16.15 9.06 -14.00
CA LEU A 115 15.48 7.76 -14.10
C LEU A 115 16.05 6.92 -15.26
N ALA A 116 16.60 7.58 -16.28
CA ALA A 116 17.29 6.94 -17.40
C ALA A 116 18.47 7.83 -17.90
N PRO A 117 19.56 7.22 -18.41
CA PRO A 117 19.85 5.78 -18.36
C PRO A 117 20.12 5.31 -16.93
N ILE A 118 19.96 4.01 -16.69
CA ILE A 118 20.38 3.40 -15.42
C ILE A 118 21.92 3.30 -15.44
N PRO A 119 22.62 3.64 -14.34
CA PRO A 119 24.08 3.53 -14.29
C PRO A 119 24.59 2.11 -14.57
N ASP A 120 25.70 1.97 -15.29
CA ASP A 120 26.35 0.67 -15.58
C ASP A 120 27.23 0.16 -14.42
N SER A 121 27.33 0.93 -13.34
CA SER A 121 28.12 0.69 -12.12
C SER A 121 27.54 -0.41 -11.24
N ARG A 122 27.60 -1.66 -11.71
CA ARG A 122 27.09 -2.82 -10.96
C ARG A 122 27.89 -3.08 -9.69
N CYS A 123 27.19 -3.31 -8.59
CA CYS A 123 27.77 -3.68 -7.30
C CYS A 123 26.94 -4.75 -6.60
N GLU A 124 27.61 -5.68 -5.90
CA GLU A 124 26.93 -6.61 -5.00
C GLU A 124 26.39 -5.86 -3.78
N VAL A 125 25.13 -6.09 -3.43
CA VAL A 125 24.49 -5.52 -2.25
C VAL A 125 23.73 -6.57 -1.45
N LYS A 126 23.65 -6.37 -0.13
CA LYS A 126 23.02 -7.31 0.80
C LYS A 126 21.78 -6.71 1.45
N VAL A 127 20.66 -7.43 1.31
CA VAL A 127 19.37 -7.13 1.96
C VAL A 127 18.98 -8.34 2.79
N TRP A 128 19.07 -8.21 4.11
CA TRP A 128 18.90 -9.33 5.04
C TRP A 128 19.84 -10.50 4.70
N ARG A 129 19.29 -11.66 4.32
CA ARG A 129 20.03 -12.85 3.90
C ARG A 129 20.25 -12.91 2.38
N ASP A 130 19.65 -12.00 1.63
CA ASP A 130 19.67 -12.02 0.18
C ASP A 130 20.84 -11.18 -0.33
N THR A 131 21.56 -11.73 -1.30
CA THR A 131 22.55 -11.02 -2.11
C THR A 131 21.91 -10.71 -3.45
N CYS A 132 21.97 -9.45 -3.89
CA CYS A 132 21.45 -9.02 -5.18
C CYS A 132 22.37 -7.96 -5.80
N VAL A 133 22.09 -7.59 -7.05
CA VAL A 133 22.88 -6.62 -7.80
C VAL A 133 22.20 -5.26 -7.77
N GLY A 134 22.95 -4.24 -7.37
CA GLY A 134 22.56 -2.84 -7.49
C GLY A 134 23.43 -2.11 -8.52
N CYS A 135 23.03 -0.89 -8.87
CA CYS A 135 23.76 0.05 -9.70
C CYS A 135 24.06 1.29 -8.84
N ASP A 136 25.32 1.65 -8.69
CA ASP A 136 25.75 2.78 -7.88
C ASP A 136 25.42 4.12 -8.55
N GLU A 137 24.70 5.02 -7.86
CA GLU A 137 24.30 6.34 -8.37
C GLU A 137 25.45 7.37 -8.37
N GLY A 138 26.64 6.97 -7.92
CA GLY A 138 27.86 7.76 -8.00
C GLY A 138 28.08 8.71 -6.83
N ASP A 139 29.23 9.38 -6.87
CA ASP A 139 29.76 10.12 -5.73
C ASP A 139 28.95 11.37 -5.38
N VAL A 140 28.26 11.96 -6.36
CA VAL A 140 27.35 13.10 -6.11
C VAL A 140 26.21 12.68 -5.18
N ALA A 141 25.59 11.52 -5.44
CA ALA A 141 24.53 10.99 -4.58
C ALA A 141 25.06 10.60 -3.21
N ALA A 142 26.24 9.97 -3.16
CA ALA A 142 26.88 9.57 -1.90
C ALA A 142 27.22 10.78 -1.00
N HIS A 143 27.81 11.82 -1.59
CA HIS A 143 28.15 13.05 -0.89
C HIS A 143 26.90 13.75 -0.35
N TRP A 144 25.87 13.89 -1.17
CA TRP A 144 24.62 14.55 -0.76
C TRP A 144 23.94 13.82 0.40
N LEU A 145 23.86 12.48 0.35
CA LEU A 145 23.28 11.67 1.42
C LEU A 145 24.09 11.79 2.72
N THR A 146 25.42 11.78 2.61
CA THR A 146 26.32 11.94 3.74
C THR A 146 26.17 13.34 4.36
N GLN A 147 25.98 14.39 3.56
CA GLN A 147 25.64 15.71 4.08
C GLN A 147 24.26 15.74 4.75
N ALA A 148 23.28 15.01 4.21
CA ALA A 148 21.91 15.03 4.71
C ALA A 148 21.74 14.36 6.09
N VAL A 149 22.49 13.30 6.38
CA VAL A 149 22.32 12.50 7.61
C VAL A 149 23.61 12.16 8.36
N GLY A 150 24.77 12.59 7.87
CA GLY A 150 26.08 12.27 8.42
C GLY A 150 26.64 10.94 7.89
N GLN A 151 27.88 10.66 8.27
CA GLN A 151 28.55 9.40 7.96
C GLN A 151 27.99 8.25 8.80
N TRP A 152 28.07 7.04 8.25
CA TRP A 152 27.72 5.81 8.95
C TRP A 152 28.99 4.99 9.21
N GLN A 153 29.29 4.76 10.49
CA GLN A 153 30.50 4.03 10.92
C GLN A 153 31.80 4.61 10.30
N GLY A 154 31.88 5.94 10.21
CA GLY A 154 33.05 6.65 9.67
C GLY A 154 33.20 6.59 8.15
N SER A 155 32.19 6.10 7.43
CA SER A 155 32.16 6.04 5.97
C SER A 155 30.95 6.77 5.41
N ASP A 156 31.10 7.24 4.17
CA ASP A 156 30.02 7.84 3.41
C ASP A 156 28.94 6.80 3.07
N LEU A 157 27.70 7.26 2.99
CA LEU A 157 26.57 6.44 2.54
C LEU A 157 26.51 6.46 1.02
N ARG A 158 26.28 5.33 0.38
CA ARG A 158 26.08 5.26 -1.08
C ARG A 158 24.62 4.97 -1.41
N LEU A 159 24.15 5.50 -2.54
CA LEU A 159 22.83 5.20 -3.08
C LEU A 159 22.99 4.18 -4.21
N VAL A 160 22.22 3.10 -4.14
CA VAL A 160 22.17 2.09 -5.19
C VAL A 160 20.75 1.98 -5.73
N ARG A 161 20.63 1.78 -7.03
CA ARG A 161 19.40 1.40 -7.74
C ARG A 161 19.37 -0.10 -7.97
N PHE A 162 18.20 -0.72 -7.92
CA PHE A 162 18.07 -2.14 -8.23
C PHE A 162 18.43 -2.37 -9.70
N ALA A 163 19.24 -3.39 -9.99
CA ALA A 163 19.63 -3.66 -11.37
C ALA A 163 18.40 -4.11 -12.21
N PRO A 164 18.28 -3.69 -13.48
CA PRO A 164 17.18 -4.11 -14.37
C PRO A 164 17.02 -5.62 -14.51
N GLU A 165 18.15 -6.33 -14.54
CA GLU A 165 18.25 -7.79 -14.59
C GLU A 165 18.19 -8.45 -13.21
N GLY A 166 18.05 -7.65 -12.14
CA GLY A 166 18.02 -8.12 -10.77
C GLY A 166 16.80 -8.98 -10.49
N VAL A 167 17.02 -10.09 -9.80
CA VAL A 167 15.96 -10.96 -9.28
C VAL A 167 16.16 -11.09 -7.78
N ARG A 168 15.09 -10.86 -7.02
CA ARG A 168 15.10 -11.10 -5.57
C ARG A 168 13.74 -11.69 -5.19
N PRO A 169 13.67 -13.03 -5.10
CA PRO A 169 12.41 -13.74 -4.91
C PRO A 169 11.86 -13.50 -3.51
N VAL A 170 10.53 -13.45 -3.42
CA VAL A 170 9.81 -13.56 -2.17
C VAL A 170 10.01 -14.97 -1.60
N ASP A 171 10.01 -15.11 -0.26
CA ASP A 171 10.23 -16.38 0.42
C ASP A 171 9.22 -17.46 -0.06
N PRO A 172 9.68 -18.55 -0.71
CA PRO A 172 8.81 -19.58 -1.29
C PRO A 172 7.88 -20.24 -0.27
N ALA A 173 8.22 -20.24 1.02
CA ALA A 173 7.40 -20.81 2.07
C ALA A 173 6.02 -20.14 2.21
N TYR A 174 5.85 -18.93 1.69
CA TYR A 174 4.61 -18.16 1.76
C TYR A 174 3.93 -17.96 0.40
N MET A 175 4.37 -18.69 -0.64
CA MET A 175 3.89 -18.46 -2.00
C MET A 175 2.77 -19.39 -2.46
N GLU A 176 2.47 -20.45 -1.72
CA GLU A 176 1.41 -21.43 -2.09
C GLU A 176 1.56 -22.00 -3.51
N GLY A 177 2.79 -22.15 -4.01
CA GLY A 177 3.08 -22.65 -5.36
C GLY A 177 3.23 -21.56 -6.44
N ASP A 178 2.94 -20.30 -6.11
CA ASP A 178 3.22 -19.16 -6.99
C ASP A 178 4.69 -18.71 -6.91
N SER A 179 5.06 -17.70 -7.69
CA SER A 179 6.31 -16.97 -7.56
C SER A 179 6.07 -15.46 -7.61
N ALA A 180 6.91 -14.71 -6.91
CA ALA A 180 6.91 -13.25 -6.92
C ALA A 180 8.31 -12.75 -6.60
N ASP A 181 8.61 -11.55 -7.07
CA ASP A 181 9.86 -10.86 -6.80
C ASP A 181 9.60 -9.55 -6.06
N THR A 182 10.66 -9.00 -5.51
CA THR A 182 10.69 -7.66 -4.94
C THR A 182 12.01 -6.98 -5.30
N ALA A 183 12.06 -5.66 -5.29
CA ALA A 183 13.34 -4.94 -5.27
C ALA A 183 13.87 -4.87 -3.83
N PHE A 184 14.26 -3.68 -3.34
CA PHE A 184 14.84 -3.51 -2.01
C PHE A 184 13.82 -3.44 -0.85
N SER A 185 12.56 -3.84 -1.03
CA SER A 185 11.59 -3.98 0.06
C SER A 185 12.07 -4.98 1.12
N ASP A 186 11.46 -5.03 2.31
CA ASP A 186 11.94 -5.96 3.35
C ASP A 186 11.76 -7.44 2.94
N GLY A 187 10.68 -7.78 2.24
CA GLY A 187 10.52 -9.12 1.69
C GLY A 187 9.31 -9.35 0.79
N TYR A 188 8.43 -8.36 0.60
CA TYR A 188 7.24 -8.48 -0.24
C TYR A 188 7.02 -7.19 -1.04
N PRO A 189 6.41 -7.29 -2.23
CA PRO A 189 6.20 -6.16 -3.13
C PRO A 189 5.11 -5.19 -2.66
N PHE A 190 4.13 -5.65 -1.87
CA PHE A 190 3.05 -4.82 -1.36
C PHE A 190 2.84 -5.02 0.14
N LEU A 191 2.53 -3.91 0.82
CA LEU A 191 1.93 -3.92 2.15
C LEU A 191 0.55 -3.28 2.09
N ILE A 192 -0.46 -4.01 2.56
CA ILE A 192 -1.87 -3.61 2.58
C ILE A 192 -2.33 -3.43 4.02
N VAL A 193 -3.01 -2.34 4.31
CA VAL A 193 -3.52 -2.00 5.65
C VAL A 193 -4.93 -1.42 5.53
N SER A 194 -5.81 -1.63 6.51
CA SER A 194 -7.10 -0.93 6.55
C SER A 194 -7.08 0.32 7.43
N GLU A 195 -7.88 1.32 7.07
CA GLU A 195 -8.10 2.51 7.89
C GLU A 195 -8.71 2.16 9.25
N ALA A 196 -9.61 1.18 9.27
CA ALA A 196 -10.27 0.71 10.49
C ALA A 196 -9.26 0.09 11.47
N SER A 197 -8.26 -0.66 11.00
CA SER A 197 -7.16 -1.16 11.83
C SER A 197 -6.38 -0.02 12.49
N LEU A 198 -6.05 1.03 11.73
CA LEU A 198 -5.33 2.18 12.27
C LEU A 198 -6.16 2.94 13.30
N ALA A 199 -7.46 3.14 13.02
CA ALA A 199 -8.38 3.77 13.95
C ALA A 199 -8.46 3.00 15.27
N ALA A 200 -8.62 1.67 15.21
CA ALA A 200 -8.64 0.81 16.39
C ALA A 200 -7.34 0.89 17.20
N LEU A 201 -6.18 0.87 16.53
CA LEU A 201 -4.88 1.04 17.19
C LEU A 201 -4.78 2.42 17.89
N ASN A 202 -5.20 3.49 17.22
CA ASN A 202 -5.12 4.84 17.77
C ASN A 202 -6.05 5.03 18.98
N VAL A 203 -7.22 4.39 19.01
CA VAL A 203 -8.09 4.34 20.19
C VAL A 203 -7.35 3.73 21.38
N GLN A 204 -6.66 2.60 21.17
CA GLN A 204 -5.91 1.93 22.24
C GLN A 204 -4.67 2.73 22.69
N LEU A 205 -3.97 3.39 21.76
CA LEU A 205 -2.85 4.28 22.09
C LEU A 205 -3.31 5.41 23.03
N LEU A 206 -4.40 6.09 22.67
CA LEU A 206 -4.95 7.19 23.45
C LEU A 206 -5.44 6.71 24.82
N ALA A 207 -6.12 5.56 24.88
CA ALA A 207 -6.60 4.96 26.14
C ALA A 207 -5.47 4.67 27.15
N HIS A 208 -4.24 4.46 26.68
CA HIS A 208 -3.06 4.23 27.52
C HIS A 208 -2.11 5.44 27.60
N GLY A 209 -2.59 6.64 27.24
CA GLY A 209 -1.86 7.90 27.38
C GLY A 209 -0.76 8.12 26.33
N ALA A 210 -0.72 7.33 25.26
CA ALA A 210 0.19 7.55 24.13
C ALA A 210 -0.49 8.40 23.04
N ALA A 211 0.30 9.13 22.26
CA ALA A 211 -0.21 9.88 21.13
C ALA A 211 -0.68 8.95 19.99
N ALA A 212 -1.75 9.35 19.30
CA ALA A 212 -2.15 8.71 18.05
C ALA A 212 -1.05 8.83 16.99
N VAL A 213 -0.94 7.82 16.13
CA VAL A 213 0.07 7.75 15.07
C VAL A 213 -0.57 7.79 13.69
N PRO A 214 0.07 8.42 12.69
CA PRO A 214 -0.43 8.41 11.32
C PRO A 214 -0.10 7.09 10.61
N MET A 215 -0.86 6.78 9.55
CA MET A 215 -0.65 5.59 8.70
C MET A 215 0.78 5.46 8.18
N ALA A 216 1.41 6.60 7.89
CA ALA A 216 2.78 6.67 7.40
C ALA A 216 3.78 5.91 8.28
N ARG A 217 3.55 5.74 9.60
CA ARG A 217 4.41 4.92 10.48
C ARG A 217 4.53 3.47 10.01
N PHE A 218 3.48 2.93 9.39
CA PHE A 218 3.42 1.55 8.94
C PHE A 218 3.86 1.37 7.48
N ARG A 219 4.01 2.47 6.76
CA ARG A 219 4.52 2.52 5.38
C ARG A 219 3.80 1.58 4.38
N PRO A 220 2.46 1.46 4.42
CA PRO A 220 1.73 0.61 3.47
C PRO A 220 1.81 1.17 2.06
N ASN A 221 1.68 0.32 1.05
CA ASN A 221 1.52 0.74 -0.32
C ASN A 221 0.06 1.04 -0.65
N ILE A 222 -0.85 0.25 -0.09
CA ILE A 222 -2.28 0.31 -0.36
C ILE A 222 -3.00 0.39 0.98
N VAL A 223 -3.86 1.39 1.12
CA VAL A 223 -4.76 1.52 2.26
C VAL A 223 -6.19 1.27 1.81
N LEU A 224 -6.93 0.49 2.59
CA LEU A 224 -8.29 0.08 2.30
C LEU A 224 -9.28 0.73 3.25
N SER A 225 -10.41 1.19 2.70
CA SER A 225 -11.60 1.60 3.45
C SER A 225 -12.75 0.62 3.21
N GLY A 226 -13.75 0.61 4.08
CA GLY A 226 -14.93 -0.25 3.91
C GLY A 226 -14.76 -1.68 4.44
N MET A 227 -13.91 -1.88 5.43
CA MET A 227 -13.82 -3.14 6.19
C MET A 227 -13.74 -2.88 7.69
N GLU A 228 -14.06 -3.91 8.47
CA GLU A 228 -13.86 -3.91 9.92
C GLU A 228 -12.38 -3.81 10.31
N ALA A 229 -12.12 -3.37 11.55
CA ALA A 229 -10.76 -3.31 12.07
C ALA A 229 -10.12 -4.70 12.04
N PHE A 230 -8.92 -4.78 11.49
CA PHE A 230 -8.18 -6.02 11.22
C PHE A 230 -8.87 -6.98 10.25
N GLY A 231 -9.88 -6.53 9.50
CA GLY A 231 -10.57 -7.34 8.49
C GLY A 231 -9.66 -7.81 7.35
N GLU A 232 -8.56 -7.11 7.10
CA GLU A 232 -7.52 -7.55 6.15
C GLU A 232 -6.87 -8.89 6.58
N ASN A 233 -6.98 -9.28 7.85
CA ASN A 233 -6.40 -10.51 8.38
C ASN A 233 -7.10 -11.77 7.94
N ALA A 234 -8.39 -11.66 7.60
CA ALA A 234 -9.20 -12.77 7.13
C ALA A 234 -9.26 -12.83 5.60
N CYS A 235 -8.48 -12.02 4.88
CA CYS A 235 -8.48 -11.99 3.42
C CYS A 235 -7.41 -12.94 2.89
N LYS A 236 -7.78 -13.83 1.96
CA LYS A 236 -6.85 -14.60 1.13
C LYS A 236 -6.50 -13.87 -0.15
N MET A 237 -7.50 -13.29 -0.81
CA MET A 237 -7.31 -12.52 -2.04
C MET A 237 -8.13 -11.23 -2.02
N LEU A 238 -7.61 -10.23 -2.73
CA LEU A 238 -8.31 -9.00 -3.04
C LEU A 238 -8.32 -8.87 -4.56
N THR A 239 -9.52 -8.82 -5.16
CA THR A 239 -9.70 -8.74 -6.61
C THR A 239 -10.37 -7.42 -6.95
N ALA A 240 -9.91 -6.72 -7.99
CA ALA A 240 -10.63 -5.58 -8.53
C ALA A 240 -12.05 -5.98 -8.94
N ALA A 241 -13.05 -5.12 -8.70
CA ALA A 241 -14.44 -5.43 -9.03
C ALA A 241 -14.67 -5.69 -10.54
N ASP A 242 -13.79 -5.15 -11.40
CA ASP A 242 -13.77 -5.40 -12.85
C ASP A 242 -12.84 -6.56 -13.26
N ALA A 243 -12.28 -7.28 -12.29
CA ALA A 243 -11.31 -8.36 -12.42
C ALA A 243 -10.00 -7.99 -13.14
N SER A 244 -9.66 -6.70 -13.29
CA SER A 244 -8.45 -6.25 -13.99
C SER A 244 -7.14 -6.59 -13.27
N TYR A 245 -7.17 -6.68 -11.93
CA TYR A 245 -6.02 -7.07 -11.12
C TYR A 245 -6.43 -7.85 -9.87
N ARG A 246 -5.45 -8.54 -9.29
CA ARG A 246 -5.64 -9.37 -8.10
C ARG A 246 -4.39 -9.42 -7.23
N PHE A 247 -4.58 -9.22 -5.93
CA PHE A 247 -3.56 -9.44 -4.90
C PHE A 247 -3.84 -10.73 -4.15
N ALA A 248 -2.80 -11.50 -3.87
CA ALA A 248 -2.83 -12.58 -2.89
C ALA A 248 -2.19 -12.10 -1.58
N ILE A 249 -2.91 -12.27 -0.47
CA ILE A 249 -2.43 -12.00 0.87
C ILE A 249 -1.55 -13.17 1.31
N ARG A 250 -0.30 -12.91 1.71
CA ARG A 250 0.69 -13.96 1.95
C ARG A 250 1.08 -14.11 3.41
N LYS A 251 1.35 -12.99 4.07
CA LYS A 251 1.94 -13.04 5.41
C LYS A 251 1.60 -11.81 6.25
N PRO A 252 1.15 -11.98 7.50
CA PRO A 252 1.06 -10.88 8.46
C PRO A 252 2.37 -10.08 8.56
N CYS A 253 2.28 -8.76 8.51
CA CYS A 253 3.46 -7.91 8.55
C CYS A 253 3.89 -7.69 10.00
N GLN A 254 4.96 -8.37 10.43
CA GLN A 254 5.57 -8.13 11.74
C GLN A 254 6.21 -6.73 11.76
N ARG A 255 5.84 -5.94 12.77
CA ARG A 255 6.29 -4.56 12.90
C ARG A 255 7.59 -4.48 13.67
N CYS A 256 8.43 -3.54 13.27
CA CYS A 256 9.70 -3.25 13.92
C CYS A 256 9.76 -1.79 14.37
N LYS A 257 10.89 -1.42 15.01
CA LYS A 257 11.11 -0.08 15.57
C LYS A 257 10.98 1.07 14.57
N THR A 258 11.03 0.84 13.26
CA THR A 258 10.74 1.87 12.26
C THR A 258 9.37 2.52 12.46
N THR A 259 8.40 1.79 13.01
CA THR A 259 7.07 2.33 13.34
C THR A 259 7.06 3.40 14.44
N THR A 260 8.14 3.51 15.23
CA THR A 260 8.28 4.53 16.29
C THR A 260 8.89 5.83 15.77
N VAL A 261 9.42 5.82 14.54
CA VAL A 261 10.13 6.94 13.91
C VAL A 261 9.17 7.88 13.22
N ASP A 262 9.35 9.18 13.45
CA ASP A 262 8.64 10.19 12.72
C ASP A 262 9.00 10.26 11.24
N GLN A 263 8.02 9.98 10.37
CA GLN A 263 8.24 9.89 8.92
C GLN A 263 8.41 11.24 8.22
N ARG A 264 8.45 12.35 8.98
CA ARG A 264 8.80 13.68 8.49
C ARG A 264 10.04 14.23 9.16
N THR A 265 10.21 14.02 10.47
CA THR A 265 11.31 14.62 11.25
C THR A 265 12.43 13.64 11.58
N GLY A 266 12.17 12.34 11.53
CA GLY A 266 13.09 11.29 11.99
C GLY A 266 13.16 11.13 13.51
N LEU A 267 12.39 11.92 14.28
CA LEU A 267 12.40 11.87 15.75
C LEU A 267 11.62 10.66 16.28
N ILE A 268 12.04 10.15 17.43
CA ILE A 268 11.36 9.07 18.15
C ILE A 268 10.82 9.64 19.46
N ALA A 269 9.53 9.97 19.50
CA ALA A 269 8.90 10.52 20.70
C ALA A 269 8.77 9.47 21.82
N ASN A 270 8.40 8.24 21.45
CA ASN A 270 8.32 7.11 22.36
C ASN A 270 8.86 5.85 21.69
N PRO A 271 9.99 5.28 22.15
CA PRO A 271 10.63 4.13 21.50
C PRO A 271 9.87 2.82 21.65
N LYS A 272 8.85 2.77 22.52
CA LYS A 272 8.01 1.57 22.73
C LYS A 272 6.72 1.60 21.91
N GLU A 273 6.28 2.77 21.46
CA GLU A 273 5.00 2.92 20.75
C GLU A 273 5.19 3.18 19.26
N PRO A 274 4.36 2.58 18.39
CA PRO A 274 3.10 1.87 18.69
C PRO A 274 3.24 0.36 18.95
N LEU A 275 4.47 -0.17 19.06
CA LEU A 275 4.72 -1.60 19.14
C LEU A 275 4.17 -2.25 20.41
N ARG A 276 4.27 -1.57 21.56
CA ARG A 276 3.74 -2.08 22.84
C ARG A 276 2.22 -2.22 22.79
N THR A 277 1.52 -1.22 22.27
CA THR A 277 0.07 -1.31 22.10
C THR A 277 -0.31 -2.42 21.12
N LEU A 278 0.38 -2.56 19.98
CA LEU A 278 0.13 -3.65 19.04
C LEU A 278 0.34 -5.04 19.67
N LEU A 279 1.37 -5.21 20.49
CA LEU A 279 1.58 -6.45 21.26
C LEU A 279 0.43 -6.74 22.22
N ALA A 280 -0.07 -5.73 22.92
CA ALA A 280 -1.17 -5.88 23.86
C ALA A 280 -2.51 -6.18 23.16
N MET A 281 -2.77 -5.55 22.00
CA MET A 281 -3.94 -5.84 21.18
C MET A 281 -3.91 -7.25 20.58
N ASN A 282 -2.71 -7.80 20.35
CA ASN A 282 -2.47 -9.15 19.86
C ASN A 282 -3.39 -9.56 18.68
N PRO A 283 -3.36 -8.83 17.54
CA PRO A 283 -4.24 -9.12 16.42
C PRO A 283 -4.00 -10.48 15.76
N TYR A 284 -2.90 -11.18 16.12
CA TYR A 284 -2.59 -12.55 15.69
C TYR A 284 -2.16 -13.40 16.89
N PRO A 285 -3.12 -13.96 17.64
CA PRO A 285 -2.83 -14.68 18.89
C PRO A 285 -1.87 -15.87 18.76
N HIS A 286 -1.75 -16.44 17.56
CA HIS A 286 -0.89 -17.59 17.27
C HIS A 286 0.55 -17.21 16.90
N LEU A 287 0.86 -15.92 16.79
CA LEU A 287 2.18 -15.43 16.40
C LEU A 287 2.79 -14.56 17.48
N THR A 288 4.10 -14.71 17.69
CA THR A 288 4.85 -13.85 18.62
C THR A 288 5.25 -12.55 17.92
N GLY A 289 4.94 -11.40 18.52
CA GLY A 289 5.38 -10.08 18.06
C GLY A 289 4.24 -9.09 17.82
N ALA A 290 4.59 -7.84 17.51
CA ALA A 290 3.64 -6.84 17.05
C ALA A 290 3.37 -7.05 15.56
N TYR A 291 2.11 -7.11 15.15
CA TYR A 291 1.73 -7.27 13.73
C TYR A 291 0.70 -6.23 13.34
N PHE A 292 0.84 -5.70 12.12
CA PHE A 292 -0.09 -4.71 11.58
C PHE A 292 0.04 -4.63 10.05
N GLY A 293 -1.07 -4.84 9.35
CA GLY A 293 -1.10 -4.96 7.90
C GLY A 293 -0.65 -6.32 7.38
N GLN A 294 -0.89 -6.51 6.10
CA GLN A 294 -0.68 -7.76 5.37
C GLN A 294 0.30 -7.57 4.23
N ASN A 295 1.31 -8.43 4.18
CA ASN A 295 2.17 -8.52 3.00
C ASN A 295 1.42 -9.25 1.89
N ALA A 296 1.51 -8.73 0.67
CA ALA A 296 0.80 -9.26 -0.48
C ALA A 296 1.69 -9.32 -1.73
N THR A 297 1.27 -10.15 -2.69
CA THR A 297 1.87 -10.30 -4.01
C THR A 297 0.81 -10.10 -5.10
N LEU A 298 1.23 -9.63 -6.28
CA LEU A 298 0.34 -9.50 -7.44
C LEU A 298 0.22 -10.86 -8.15
N THR A 299 -0.99 -11.35 -8.35
CA THR A 299 -1.25 -12.59 -9.11
C THR A 299 -1.82 -12.32 -10.51
N THR A 300 -2.44 -11.16 -10.73
CA THR A 300 -2.96 -10.72 -12.03
C THR A 300 -2.91 -9.20 -12.11
N GLY A 301 -2.70 -8.64 -13.30
CA GLY A 301 -2.75 -7.19 -13.53
C GLY A 301 -1.39 -6.50 -13.61
N ASN A 302 -0.32 -7.20 -13.99
CA ASN A 302 0.98 -6.56 -14.26
C ASN A 302 0.82 -5.53 -15.39
N GLY A 303 1.26 -4.30 -15.14
CA GLY A 303 1.10 -3.15 -16.05
C GLY A 303 -0.23 -2.41 -15.93
N VAL A 304 -1.18 -2.89 -15.11
CA VAL A 304 -2.45 -2.18 -14.88
C VAL A 304 -2.22 -0.95 -14.01
N VAL A 305 -2.89 0.15 -14.36
CA VAL A 305 -2.95 1.36 -13.52
C VAL A 305 -4.08 1.20 -12.52
N ILE A 306 -3.76 1.29 -11.23
CA ILE A 306 -4.74 1.35 -10.14
C ILE A 306 -4.84 2.77 -9.61
N LYS A 307 -5.96 3.10 -8.97
CA LYS A 307 -6.21 4.44 -8.43
C LYS A 307 -6.94 4.41 -7.10
N VAL A 308 -6.82 5.51 -6.38
CA VAL A 308 -7.68 5.78 -5.23
C VAL A 308 -9.14 5.79 -5.68
N GLY A 309 -9.99 5.08 -4.93
CA GLY A 309 -11.40 4.86 -5.24
C GLY A 309 -11.69 3.57 -6.00
N ASP A 310 -10.67 2.81 -6.42
CA ASP A 310 -10.91 1.48 -7.00
C ASP A 310 -11.63 0.57 -6.01
N ARG A 311 -12.63 -0.17 -6.52
CA ARG A 311 -13.45 -1.10 -5.76
C ARG A 311 -12.85 -2.49 -5.78
N LEU A 312 -12.83 -3.15 -4.64
CA LEU A 312 -12.28 -4.49 -4.50
C LEU A 312 -13.31 -5.44 -3.87
N ASP A 313 -13.27 -6.69 -4.30
CA ASP A 313 -13.91 -7.80 -3.63
C ASP A 313 -12.86 -8.58 -2.83
N ARG A 314 -13.23 -8.98 -1.60
CA ARG A 314 -12.39 -9.83 -0.75
C ARG A 314 -12.81 -11.29 -0.83
N GLN A 315 -11.83 -12.16 -1.02
CA GLN A 315 -12.00 -13.61 -0.82
C GLN A 315 -11.49 -13.96 0.59
N PRO A 316 -12.32 -14.58 1.45
CA PRO A 316 -11.88 -15.01 2.78
C PRO A 316 -10.80 -16.09 2.75
N SER A 317 -10.01 -16.18 3.81
CA SER A 317 -9.01 -17.23 4.10
C SER A 317 -9.62 -18.55 4.55
#